data_AF-A0A944SD83-F1
#
_entry.id   AF-A0A944SD83-F1
#
_cell.length_a   1.000
_cell.length_b   1.000
_cell.length_c   1.000
_cell.angle_alpha   90.00
_cell.angle_beta   90.00
_cell.angle_gamma   90.00
#
_symmetry.space_group_name_H-M   'P 1'
#
loop_
_entity.id
_entity.type
_entity.pdbx_description
1 polymer ?
#
loop_
_entity_poly.entity_id
_entity_poly.type
_entity_poly.pdbx_seq_one_letter_code
_entity_poly.pdbx_strand_id
1 'polypeptide(L)'
;MSGFSEEQMTRPLFEEPTVEQERIDPSDGPPGFLIGGMANSTFQHMGQQYFDAANLLVETIRMGEWEDYRLANPVLYLYRHSIELFLKSVLGGAGKTHNLSSLADDFQAFIKAEFGADLPDWISNRLNELAALDPGSTAFRYSQNYDKASKIDLPVDGEYYVDLFHLQSAMMALNSALVGVVAAKACGEGKSAPAHDSGGGAAG
;
A
#
# COMPACT_ATOMS: atom_id res chain seq x y z
N MET A 1 4.75 2.58 -42.31
CA MET A 1 5.19 3.03 -40.97
C MET A 1 4.17 4.06 -40.51
N SER A 2 3.32 3.76 -39.52
CA SER A 2 2.51 4.83 -38.92
C SER A 2 3.46 5.66 -38.07
N GLY A 3 3.82 6.84 -38.54
CA GLY A 3 4.64 7.77 -37.78
C GLY A 3 3.88 8.27 -36.55
N PHE A 4 4.60 8.53 -35.47
CA PHE A 4 4.07 9.26 -34.33
C PHE A 4 3.73 10.70 -34.73
N SER A 5 2.72 11.30 -34.11
CA SER A 5 2.41 12.72 -34.30
C SER A 5 3.46 13.62 -33.63
N GLU A 6 3.57 14.87 -34.10
CA GLU A 6 4.45 15.87 -33.47
C GLU A 6 4.09 16.07 -31.99
N GLU A 7 2.80 16.10 -31.65
CA GLU A 7 2.32 16.19 -30.27
C GLU A 7 2.82 15.01 -29.42
N GLN A 8 2.67 13.77 -29.90
CA GLN A 8 3.12 12.58 -29.18
C GLN A 8 4.62 12.60 -28.87
N MET A 9 5.42 13.26 -29.71
CA MET A 9 6.88 13.30 -29.57
C MET A 9 7.39 14.50 -28.79
N THR A 10 6.64 15.60 -28.75
CA THR A 10 7.17 16.90 -28.28
C THR A 10 6.39 17.54 -27.15
N ARG A 11 5.11 17.19 -26.94
CA ARG A 11 4.34 17.71 -25.81
C ARG A 11 4.89 17.16 -24.49
N PRO A 12 5.13 17.99 -23.47
CA PRO A 12 5.60 17.52 -22.17
C PRO A 12 4.62 16.54 -21.52
N LEU A 13 5.14 15.51 -20.83
CA LEU A 13 4.32 14.61 -20.00
C LEU A 13 3.83 15.27 -18.70
N PHE A 14 4.54 16.31 -18.24
CA PHE A 14 4.25 17.02 -16.99
C PHE A 14 4.08 18.50 -17.30
N GLU A 15 2.85 19.00 -17.16
CA GLU A 15 2.44 20.37 -17.45
C GLU A 15 1.81 20.99 -16.18
N GLU A 16 1.87 22.31 -16.06
CA GLU A 16 1.16 23.02 -14.98
C GLU A 16 -0.36 22.85 -15.16
N PRO A 17 -1.12 22.62 -14.08
CA PRO A 17 -2.56 22.49 -14.17
C PRO A 17 -3.19 23.82 -14.61
N THR A 18 -4.23 23.71 -15.44
CA THR A 18 -5.03 24.81 -15.98
C THR A 18 -6.50 24.64 -15.57
N VAL A 19 -7.33 25.66 -15.86
CA VAL A 19 -8.77 25.62 -15.60
C VAL A 19 -9.50 24.52 -16.37
N GLU A 20 -8.93 23.99 -17.46
CA GLU A 20 -9.52 22.90 -18.23
C GLU A 20 -9.48 21.55 -17.51
N GLN A 21 -8.56 21.38 -16.54
CA GLN A 21 -8.49 20.18 -15.71
C GLN A 21 -9.30 20.30 -14.41
N GLU A 22 -9.92 21.46 -14.13
CA GLU A 22 -10.84 21.60 -13.00
C GLU A 22 -12.11 20.80 -13.27
N ARG A 23 -12.51 19.96 -12.31
CA ARG A 23 -13.65 19.06 -12.44
C ARG A 23 -14.63 19.25 -11.29
N ILE A 24 -15.92 19.24 -11.63
CA ILE A 24 -17.00 19.21 -10.63
C ILE A 24 -17.21 17.78 -10.14
N ASP A 25 -17.27 16.82 -11.07
CA ASP A 25 -17.31 15.38 -10.78
C ASP A 25 -15.93 14.75 -11.08
N PRO A 26 -15.36 13.94 -10.17
CA PRO A 26 -14.09 13.26 -10.42
C PRO A 26 -14.05 12.37 -11.67
N SER A 27 -15.21 11.86 -12.11
CA SER A 27 -15.37 11.02 -13.30
C SER A 27 -15.58 11.81 -14.60
N ASP A 28 -15.77 13.13 -14.53
CA ASP A 28 -15.90 14.02 -15.69
C ASP A 28 -14.54 14.51 -16.22
N GLY A 29 -14.58 15.15 -17.40
CA GLY A 29 -13.42 15.88 -17.96
C GLY A 29 -12.34 14.98 -18.55
N PRO A 30 -11.24 15.57 -19.08
CA PRO A 30 -10.16 14.79 -19.67
C PRO A 30 -9.46 13.97 -18.58
N PRO A 31 -9.18 12.67 -18.79
CA PRO A 31 -8.53 11.82 -17.79
C PRO A 31 -7.12 12.33 -17.46
N GLY A 32 -6.77 12.29 -16.18
CA GLY A 32 -5.52 12.85 -15.65
C GLY A 32 -5.55 12.96 -14.13
N PHE A 33 -4.38 13.17 -13.53
CA PHE A 33 -4.17 13.32 -12.09
C PHE A 33 -3.02 14.30 -11.82
N LEU A 34 -3.03 14.91 -10.63
CA LEU A 34 -1.96 15.80 -10.17
C LEU A 34 -0.91 15.02 -9.38
N ILE A 35 0.37 15.36 -9.56
CA ILE A 35 1.49 14.84 -8.76
C ILE A 35 2.26 16.02 -8.18
N GLY A 36 2.60 15.96 -6.90
CA GLY A 36 3.43 16.95 -6.22
C GLY A 36 2.64 18.06 -5.52
N GLY A 37 3.37 18.96 -4.84
CA GLY A 37 2.79 20.13 -4.17
C GLY A 37 1.69 19.77 -3.18
N MET A 38 0.56 20.49 -3.28
CA MET A 38 -0.63 20.27 -2.45
C MET A 38 -1.40 18.98 -2.80
N ALA A 39 -1.10 18.35 -3.94
CA ALA A 39 -1.70 17.06 -4.34
C ALA A 39 -0.96 15.84 -3.76
N ASN A 40 0.12 16.05 -2.99
CA ASN A 40 0.84 14.96 -2.35
C ASN A 40 -0.09 14.15 -1.42
N SER A 41 -0.17 12.85 -1.68
CA SER A 41 -1.02 11.92 -0.94
C SER A 41 -0.38 11.50 0.38
N THR A 42 -1.21 11.24 1.40
CA THR A 42 -0.77 10.58 2.63
C THR A 42 -0.41 9.11 2.36
N PHE A 43 0.37 8.48 3.24
CA PHE A 43 0.67 7.04 3.11
C PHE A 43 -0.59 6.18 3.09
N GLN A 44 -1.63 6.52 3.87
CA GLN A 44 -2.91 5.83 3.82
C GLN A 44 -3.55 5.90 2.43
N HIS A 45 -3.65 7.11 1.86
CA HIS A 45 -4.31 7.28 0.57
C HIS A 45 -3.52 6.60 -0.56
N MET A 46 -2.19 6.75 -0.54
CA MET A 46 -1.30 6.09 -1.49
C MET A 46 -1.34 4.56 -1.34
N GLY A 47 -1.37 4.05 -0.11
CA GLY A 47 -1.52 2.62 0.17
C GLY A 47 -2.82 2.05 -0.42
N GLN A 48 -3.92 2.79 -0.30
CA GLN A 48 -5.19 2.41 -0.92
C GLN A 48 -5.12 2.42 -2.45
N GLN A 49 -4.51 3.44 -3.07
CA GLN A 49 -4.33 3.49 -4.53
C GLN A 49 -3.57 2.26 -5.06
N TYR A 50 -2.49 1.84 -4.39
CA TYR A 50 -1.75 0.64 -4.77
C TYR A 50 -2.54 -0.65 -4.55
N PHE A 51 -3.35 -0.72 -3.48
CA PHE A 51 -4.25 -1.84 -3.23
C PHE A 51 -5.31 -1.97 -4.33
N ASP A 52 -5.95 -0.86 -4.70
CA ASP A 52 -6.98 -0.82 -5.72
C ASP A 52 -6.39 -1.19 -7.09
N ALA A 53 -5.20 -0.70 -7.41
CA ALA A 53 -4.47 -1.09 -8.61
C ALA A 53 -4.15 -2.59 -8.63
N ALA A 54 -3.68 -3.16 -7.51
CA ALA A 54 -3.41 -4.59 -7.40
C ALA A 54 -4.67 -5.43 -7.64
N ASN A 55 -5.81 -5.03 -7.04
CA ASN A 55 -7.08 -5.71 -7.26
C ASN A 55 -7.55 -5.60 -8.70
N LEU A 56 -7.43 -4.44 -9.32
CA LEU A 56 -7.78 -4.25 -10.73
C LEU A 56 -6.97 -5.22 -11.61
N LEU A 57 -5.66 -5.35 -11.39
CA LEU A 57 -4.84 -6.32 -12.12
C LEU A 57 -5.23 -7.78 -11.85
N VAL A 58 -5.62 -8.12 -10.62
CA VAL A 58 -6.13 -9.47 -10.34
C VAL A 58 -7.44 -9.72 -11.07
N GLU A 59 -8.38 -8.78 -11.07
CA GLU A 59 -9.65 -8.92 -11.78
C GLU A 59 -9.46 -9.07 -13.29
N THR A 60 -8.55 -8.32 -13.91
CA THR A 60 -8.29 -8.47 -15.36
C THR A 60 -7.74 -9.85 -15.71
N ILE A 61 -6.87 -10.44 -14.87
CA ILE A 61 -6.42 -11.83 -15.04
C ILE A 61 -7.59 -12.80 -14.84
N ARG A 62 -8.40 -12.61 -13.80
CA ARG A 62 -9.57 -13.46 -13.50
C ARG A 62 -10.60 -13.45 -14.62
N MET A 63 -10.79 -12.30 -15.28
CA MET A 63 -11.68 -12.15 -16.44
C MET A 63 -11.10 -12.72 -17.73
N GLY A 64 -9.84 -13.19 -17.71
CA GLY A 64 -9.16 -13.74 -18.88
C GLY A 64 -8.72 -12.67 -19.89
N GLU A 65 -8.68 -11.40 -19.49
CA GLU A 65 -8.22 -10.30 -20.34
C GLU A 65 -6.70 -10.27 -20.47
N TRP A 66 -6.00 -10.84 -19.48
CA TRP A 66 -4.54 -10.91 -19.41
C TRP A 66 -4.08 -12.28 -18.89
N GLU A 67 -2.95 -12.75 -19.42
CA GLU A 67 -2.30 -13.93 -18.87
C GLU A 67 -1.64 -13.63 -17.52
N ASP A 68 -1.80 -14.56 -16.56
CA ASP A 68 -1.32 -14.43 -15.18
C ASP A 68 0.18 -14.09 -15.08
N TYR A 69 1.03 -14.80 -15.84
CA TYR A 69 2.48 -14.64 -15.82
C TYR A 69 2.96 -13.26 -16.29
N ARG A 70 2.11 -12.48 -16.99
CA ARG A 70 2.48 -11.13 -17.46
C ARG A 70 2.35 -10.07 -16.38
N LEU A 71 1.52 -10.33 -15.36
CA LEU A 71 1.16 -9.37 -14.32
C LEU A 71 1.46 -9.88 -12.90
N ALA A 72 1.92 -11.12 -12.73
CA ALA A 72 2.19 -11.74 -11.43
C ALA A 72 3.11 -10.89 -10.52
N ASN A 73 4.28 -10.50 -11.00
CA ASN A 73 5.23 -9.67 -10.23
C ASN A 73 4.66 -8.29 -9.89
N PRO A 74 4.08 -7.52 -10.84
CA PRO A 74 3.37 -6.29 -10.52
C PRO A 74 2.28 -6.45 -9.45
N VAL A 75 1.42 -7.48 -9.55
CA VAL A 75 0.37 -7.74 -8.56
C VAL A 75 0.97 -7.90 -7.16
N LEU A 76 1.99 -8.76 -7.02
CA LEU A 76 2.66 -9.01 -5.73
C LEU A 76 3.33 -7.75 -5.18
N TYR A 77 4.03 -7.00 -6.03
CA TYR A 77 4.67 -5.75 -5.66
C TYR A 77 3.66 -4.72 -5.14
N LEU A 78 2.54 -4.53 -5.85
CA LEU A 78 1.54 -3.53 -5.49
C LEU A 78 0.86 -3.86 -4.16
N TYR A 79 0.48 -5.12 -3.92
CA TYR A 79 -0.05 -5.53 -2.61
C TYR A 79 0.98 -5.33 -1.49
N ARG A 80 2.22 -5.78 -1.70
CA ARG A 80 3.28 -5.64 -0.71
C ARG A 80 3.61 -4.17 -0.40
N HIS A 81 3.60 -3.31 -1.42
CA HIS A 81 3.86 -1.88 -1.24
C HIS A 81 2.70 -1.17 -0.54
N SER A 82 1.45 -1.53 -0.88
CA SER A 82 0.27 -1.05 -0.18
C SER A 82 0.34 -1.34 1.33
N ILE A 83 0.66 -2.59 1.70
CA ILE A 83 0.81 -3.01 3.10
C ILE A 83 1.89 -2.19 3.81
N GLU A 84 3.07 -2.00 3.19
CA GLU A 84 4.13 -1.15 3.77
C GLU A 84 3.60 0.26 4.09
N LEU A 85 2.85 0.87 3.17
CA LEU A 85 2.33 2.22 3.33
C LEU A 85 1.28 2.30 4.45
N PHE A 86 0.41 1.30 4.59
CA PHE A 86 -0.51 1.23 5.72
C PHE A 86 0.21 1.09 7.06
N LEU A 87 1.20 0.20 7.16
CA LEU A 87 2.01 0.07 8.37
C LEU A 87 2.71 1.39 8.71
N LYS A 88 3.31 2.06 7.72
CA LYS A 88 3.92 3.38 7.90
C LYS A 88 2.93 4.46 8.32
N SER A 89 1.70 4.40 7.82
CA SER A 89 0.62 5.31 8.24
C SER A 89 0.27 5.13 9.72
N VAL A 90 0.13 3.88 10.17
CA VAL A 90 -0.15 3.56 11.59
C VAL A 90 1.01 3.98 12.48
N LEU A 91 2.25 3.65 12.09
CA LEU A 91 3.45 3.92 12.89
C LEU A 91 3.91 5.38 12.84
N GLY A 92 3.16 6.28 12.21
CA GLY A 92 3.51 7.71 12.13
C GLY A 92 4.77 7.99 11.32
N GLY A 93 5.03 7.18 10.29
CA GLY A 93 6.21 7.30 9.44
C GLY A 93 7.49 6.76 10.06
N ALA A 94 7.40 5.85 11.04
CA ALA A 94 8.55 5.22 11.67
C ALA A 94 9.54 4.64 10.63
N GLY A 95 10.69 5.31 10.52
CA GLY A 95 11.88 4.86 9.80
C GLY A 95 11.83 4.97 8.27
N LYS A 96 12.96 5.35 7.67
CA LYS A 96 13.27 5.13 6.23
C LYS A 96 13.42 3.64 5.89
N THR A 97 12.99 2.72 6.77
CA THR A 97 13.11 1.30 6.53
C THR A 97 12.03 0.86 5.54
N HIS A 98 12.43 0.03 4.59
CA HIS A 98 11.51 -0.71 3.72
C HIS A 98 11.45 -2.18 4.15
N ASN A 99 12.07 -2.54 5.29
CA ASN A 99 12.05 -3.91 5.78
C ASN A 99 10.68 -4.25 6.35
N LEU A 100 9.95 -5.16 5.69
CA LEU A 100 8.59 -5.49 6.06
C LEU A 100 8.50 -6.25 7.40
N SER A 101 9.50 -7.08 7.74
CA SER A 101 9.55 -7.79 9.02
C SER A 101 9.68 -6.80 10.18
N SER A 102 10.58 -5.82 10.08
CA SER A 102 10.72 -4.79 11.10
C SER A 102 9.45 -3.97 11.29
N LEU A 103 8.75 -3.65 10.19
CA LEU A 103 7.48 -2.95 10.26
C LEU A 103 6.37 -3.81 10.91
N ALA A 104 6.39 -5.12 10.71
CA ALA A 104 5.45 -6.05 11.34
C ALA A 104 5.68 -6.13 12.87
N ASP A 105 6.93 -6.22 13.30
CA ASP A 105 7.31 -6.23 14.72
C ASP A 105 6.90 -4.91 15.40
N ASP A 106 7.22 -3.78 14.77
CA ASP A 106 6.85 -2.44 15.24
C ASP A 106 5.32 -2.29 15.32
N PHE A 107 4.59 -2.83 14.34
CA PHE A 107 3.13 -2.81 14.32
C PHE A 107 2.54 -3.65 15.46
N GLN A 108 3.06 -4.86 15.71
CA GLN A 108 2.62 -5.67 16.85
C GLN A 108 2.86 -4.95 18.19
N ALA A 109 4.04 -4.35 18.36
CA ALA A 109 4.36 -3.57 19.55
C ALA A 109 3.42 -2.36 19.71
N PHE A 110 3.11 -1.68 18.60
CA PHE A 110 2.16 -0.58 18.58
C PHE A 110 0.76 -1.03 19.02
N ILE A 111 0.23 -2.13 18.47
CA ILE A 111 -1.10 -2.64 18.83
C ILE A 111 -1.18 -2.94 20.33
N LYS A 112 -0.14 -3.56 20.90
CA LYS A 112 -0.07 -3.86 22.32
C LYS A 112 -0.03 -2.61 23.18
N ALA A 113 0.78 -1.63 22.78
CA ALA A 113 0.92 -0.38 23.52
C ALA A 113 -0.38 0.44 23.47
N GLU A 114 -0.92 0.66 22.27
CA GLU A 114 -2.02 1.57 21.98
C GLU A 114 -3.37 1.01 22.42
N PHE A 115 -3.65 -0.26 22.12
CA PHE A 115 -4.97 -0.87 22.35
C PHE A 115 -4.98 -1.87 23.51
N GLY A 116 -3.81 -2.23 24.07
CA GLY A 116 -3.72 -3.25 25.12
C GLY A 116 -4.07 -4.66 24.67
N ALA A 117 -4.20 -4.87 23.36
CA ALA A 117 -4.57 -6.13 22.73
C ALA A 117 -3.36 -6.79 22.07
N ASP A 118 -3.43 -8.10 21.85
CA ASP A 118 -2.46 -8.81 21.02
C ASP A 118 -2.88 -8.75 19.55
N LEU A 119 -1.90 -8.62 18.66
CA LEU A 119 -2.16 -8.70 17.22
C LEU A 119 -2.57 -10.14 16.86
N PRO A 120 -3.73 -10.36 16.20
CA PRO A 120 -4.13 -11.69 15.76
C PRO A 120 -3.07 -12.38 14.89
N ASP A 121 -2.78 -13.65 15.19
CA ASP A 121 -1.71 -14.43 14.53
C ASP A 121 -1.84 -14.47 13.01
N TRP A 122 -3.06 -14.48 12.47
CA TRP A 122 -3.25 -14.51 11.02
C TRP A 122 -2.71 -13.23 10.34
N ILE A 123 -2.73 -12.08 11.02
CA ILE A 123 -2.18 -10.82 10.51
C ILE A 123 -0.66 -10.89 10.52
N SER A 124 -0.06 -11.22 11.67
CA SER A 124 1.40 -11.31 11.79
C SER A 124 1.98 -12.37 10.85
N ASN A 125 1.34 -13.54 10.75
CA ASN A 125 1.75 -14.59 9.83
C ASN A 125 1.72 -14.11 8.38
N ARG A 126 0.69 -13.37 7.95
CA ARG A 126 0.61 -12.88 6.57
C ARG A 126 1.65 -11.81 6.26
N LEU A 127 1.92 -10.91 7.21
CA LEU A 127 3.00 -9.93 7.07
C LEU A 127 4.37 -10.61 6.96
N ASN A 128 4.62 -11.62 7.78
CA ASN A 128 5.87 -12.36 7.80
C ASN A 128 6.06 -13.25 6.56
N GLU A 129 4.99 -13.82 6.01
CA GLU A 129 5.02 -14.57 4.75
C GLU A 129 5.47 -13.67 3.57
N LEU A 130 4.89 -12.47 3.46
CA LEU A 130 5.31 -11.49 2.46
C LEU A 130 6.74 -11.00 2.71
N ALA A 131 7.12 -10.80 3.98
CA ALA A 131 8.45 -10.34 4.35
C ALA A 131 9.54 -11.40 4.08
N ALA A 132 9.21 -12.69 4.16
CA ALA A 132 10.14 -13.77 3.86
C ALA A 132 10.48 -13.80 2.36
N LEU A 133 9.49 -13.55 1.49
CA LEU A 133 9.70 -13.51 0.05
C LEU A 133 10.33 -12.21 -0.43
N ASP A 134 9.87 -11.07 0.10
CA ASP A 134 10.27 -9.73 -0.35
C ASP A 134 10.58 -8.77 0.81
N PRO A 135 11.63 -9.05 1.60
CA PRO A 135 11.94 -8.28 2.81
C PRO A 135 12.22 -6.81 2.47
N GLY A 136 12.95 -6.56 1.39
CA GLY A 136 13.47 -5.24 1.02
C GLY A 136 12.71 -4.51 -0.10
N SER A 137 11.56 -5.04 -0.55
CA SER A 137 10.84 -4.53 -1.72
C SER A 137 11.62 -4.74 -3.03
N THR A 138 12.41 -5.81 -3.17
CA THR A 138 13.25 -6.10 -4.33
C THR A 138 12.77 -7.32 -5.13
N ALA A 139 12.35 -8.39 -4.46
CA ALA A 139 12.02 -9.66 -5.10
C ALA A 139 10.93 -9.51 -6.15
N PHE A 140 9.84 -8.82 -5.83
CA PHE A 140 8.72 -8.69 -6.78
C PHE A 140 8.99 -7.70 -7.92
N ARG A 141 10.10 -6.92 -7.86
CA ARG A 141 10.50 -6.02 -8.95
C ARG A 141 11.53 -6.66 -9.88
N TYR A 142 12.45 -7.44 -9.32
CA TYR A 142 13.62 -7.94 -10.04
C TYR A 142 13.72 -9.47 -10.09
N SER A 143 12.73 -10.18 -9.53
CA SER A 143 12.74 -11.63 -9.31
C SER A 143 13.93 -12.10 -8.46
N GLN A 144 14.56 -11.19 -7.71
CA GLN A 144 15.76 -11.40 -6.91
C GLN A 144 15.72 -10.52 -5.65
N ASN A 145 16.30 -11.03 -4.58
CA ASN A 145 16.55 -10.29 -3.35
C ASN A 145 17.97 -9.75 -3.32
N TYR A 146 18.12 -8.45 -3.04
CA TYR A 146 19.43 -7.83 -2.90
C TYR A 146 20.00 -8.09 -1.50
N ASP A 147 21.07 -8.87 -1.39
CA ASP A 147 21.82 -9.00 -0.14
C ASP A 147 22.78 -7.82 0.02
N LYS A 148 22.46 -6.94 0.98
CA LYS A 148 23.27 -5.76 1.29
C LYS A 148 24.66 -6.12 1.85
N ALA A 149 24.81 -7.25 2.54
CA ALA A 149 26.07 -7.61 3.18
C ALA A 149 27.10 -8.06 2.13
N SER A 150 26.68 -8.94 1.21
CA SER A 150 27.52 -9.44 0.13
C SER A 150 27.48 -8.59 -1.15
N LYS A 151 26.52 -7.65 -1.27
CA LYS A 151 26.28 -6.78 -2.42
C LYS A 151 25.98 -7.55 -3.71
N ILE A 152 25.28 -8.67 -3.62
CA ILE A 152 24.86 -9.48 -4.77
C ILE A 152 23.34 -9.65 -4.77
N ASP A 153 22.79 -9.89 -5.96
CA ASP A 153 21.41 -10.32 -6.12
C ASP A 153 21.32 -11.85 -5.96
N LEU A 154 20.43 -12.29 -5.08
CA LEU A 154 20.13 -13.68 -4.82
C LEU A 154 18.76 -14.02 -5.40
N PRO A 155 18.55 -15.22 -5.98
CA PRO A 155 17.21 -15.64 -6.35
C PRO A 155 16.29 -15.67 -5.12
N VAL A 156 14.99 -15.47 -5.35
CA VAL A 156 13.98 -15.76 -4.32
C VAL A 156 14.09 -17.24 -3.94
N ASP A 157 14.09 -17.55 -2.64
CA ASP A 157 14.30 -18.91 -2.16
C ASP A 157 13.03 -19.75 -2.30
N GLY A 158 13.12 -20.86 -3.04
CA GLY A 158 12.04 -21.81 -3.27
C GLY A 158 11.21 -21.57 -4.52
N GLU A 159 10.18 -22.41 -4.68
CA GLU A 159 9.20 -22.35 -5.77
C GLU A 159 7.80 -22.32 -5.16
N TYR A 160 7.00 -21.31 -5.50
CA TYR A 160 5.68 -21.11 -4.93
C TYR A 160 4.63 -21.01 -6.02
N TYR A 161 3.55 -21.76 -5.83
CA TYR A 161 2.31 -21.53 -6.56
C TYR A 161 1.47 -20.49 -5.82
N VAL A 162 1.01 -19.48 -6.53
CA VAL A 162 0.14 -18.43 -5.99
C VAL A 162 -1.24 -18.55 -6.62
N ASP A 163 -2.21 -19.03 -5.82
CA ASP A 163 -3.62 -19.01 -6.21
C ASP A 163 -4.14 -17.57 -6.15
N LEU A 164 -4.49 -16.99 -7.31
CA LEU A 164 -4.95 -15.61 -7.40
C LEU A 164 -6.27 -15.33 -6.65
N PHE A 165 -7.18 -16.31 -6.58
CA PHE A 165 -8.44 -16.15 -5.85
C PHE A 165 -8.17 -16.08 -4.35
N HIS A 166 -7.29 -16.97 -3.87
CA HIS A 166 -6.89 -16.97 -2.47
C HIS A 166 -6.07 -15.72 -2.13
N LEU A 167 -5.12 -15.33 -2.98
CA LEU A 167 -4.30 -14.13 -2.81
C LEU A 167 -5.20 -12.90 -2.63
N GLN A 168 -6.15 -12.69 -3.55
CA GLN A 168 -7.03 -11.54 -3.47
C GLN A 168 -7.85 -11.52 -2.18
N SER A 169 -8.48 -12.65 -1.85
CA SER A 169 -9.30 -12.78 -0.64
C SER A 169 -8.48 -12.51 0.63
N ALA A 170 -7.26 -13.04 0.70
CA ALA A 170 -6.34 -12.84 1.82
C ALA A 170 -5.89 -11.37 1.93
N MET A 171 -5.57 -10.73 0.79
CA MET A 171 -5.17 -9.33 0.76
C MET A 171 -6.34 -8.40 1.12
N MET A 172 -7.57 -8.71 0.72
CA MET A 172 -8.77 -7.98 1.15
C MET A 172 -8.98 -8.04 2.66
N ALA A 173 -8.83 -9.23 3.26
CA ALA A 173 -8.93 -9.39 4.70
C ALA A 173 -7.85 -8.58 5.44
N LEU A 174 -6.59 -8.69 4.99
CA LEU A 174 -5.47 -7.96 5.58
C LEU A 174 -5.64 -6.44 5.43
N ASN A 175 -5.98 -5.95 4.23
CA ASN A 175 -6.23 -4.53 3.98
C ASN A 175 -7.34 -3.98 4.88
N SER A 176 -8.46 -4.71 5.00
CA SER A 176 -9.57 -4.31 5.86
C SER A 176 -9.15 -4.18 7.32
N ALA A 177 -8.33 -5.11 7.82
CA ALA A 177 -7.80 -5.04 9.18
C ALA A 177 -6.86 -3.83 9.38
N LEU A 178 -5.93 -3.58 8.44
CA LEU A 178 -5.00 -2.46 8.52
C LEU A 178 -5.71 -1.10 8.41
N VAL A 179 -6.67 -0.97 7.49
CA VAL A 179 -7.53 0.22 7.36
C VAL A 179 -8.33 0.44 8.65
N GLY A 180 -8.85 -0.63 9.25
CA GLY A 180 -9.55 -0.56 10.54
C GLY A 180 -8.69 0.05 11.65
N VAL A 181 -7.41 -0.34 11.73
CA VAL A 181 -6.47 0.23 12.72
C VAL A 181 -6.17 1.70 12.43
N VAL A 182 -6.01 2.09 11.16
CA VAL A 182 -5.82 3.50 10.79
C VAL A 182 -7.05 4.33 11.17
N ALA A 183 -8.25 3.82 10.93
CA ALA A 183 -9.50 4.49 11.29
C ALA A 183 -9.65 4.62 12.81
N ALA A 184 -9.42 3.54 13.57
CA ALA A 184 -9.46 3.55 15.04
C ALA A 184 -8.51 4.62 15.62
N LYS A 185 -7.28 4.67 15.11
CA LYS A 185 -6.30 5.71 15.49
C LYS A 185 -6.78 7.13 15.15
N ALA A 186 -7.34 7.33 13.96
CA ALA A 186 -7.85 8.64 13.53
C ALA A 186 -9.06 9.12 14.34
N CYS A 187 -9.90 8.19 14.79
CA CYS A 187 -11.03 8.45 15.68
C CYS A 187 -10.63 8.64 17.16
N GLY A 188 -9.33 8.53 17.48
CA GLY A 188 -8.84 8.65 18.85
C GLY A 188 -9.24 7.46 19.72
N GLU A 189 -9.33 6.25 19.16
CA GLU A 189 -9.41 5.03 19.96
C GLU A 189 -8.01 4.63 20.43
N GLY A 190 -7.89 4.12 21.66
CA GLY A 190 -6.61 3.71 22.25
C GLY A 190 -6.14 4.61 23.38
N LYS A 191 -4.96 4.32 23.94
CA LYS A 191 -4.40 5.04 25.10
C LYS A 191 -3.85 6.42 24.77
N SER A 192 -3.48 6.66 23.52
CA SER A 192 -3.01 7.96 23.03
C SER A 192 -4.17 8.87 22.61
N ALA A 193 -5.42 8.43 22.82
CA ALA A 193 -6.60 9.26 22.66
C ALA A 193 -6.49 10.55 23.48
N PRO A 194 -6.84 11.73 22.92
CA PRO A 194 -7.03 12.91 23.74
C PRO A 194 -8.11 12.57 24.77
N ALA A 195 -7.81 12.80 26.06
CA ALA A 195 -8.79 12.61 27.12
C ALA A 195 -10.05 13.38 26.74
N HIS A 196 -11.17 12.67 26.60
CA HIS A 196 -12.46 13.29 26.41
C HIS A 196 -12.66 14.19 27.63
N ASP A 197 -12.54 15.51 27.44
CA ASP A 197 -12.84 16.47 28.49
C ASP A 197 -14.34 16.37 28.73
N SER A 198 -14.73 15.45 29.62
CA SER A 198 -16.03 15.46 30.24
C SER A 198 -16.03 16.63 31.21
N GLY A 199 -16.05 17.84 30.65
CA GLY A 199 -16.40 19.08 31.33
C GLY A 199 -17.85 18.98 31.78
N GLY A 200 -18.04 18.26 32.88
CA GLY A 200 -19.30 18.14 33.58
C GLY A 200 -19.76 19.53 33.99
N GLY A 201 -20.99 19.86 33.58
CA GLY A 201 -21.76 20.90 34.23
C GLY A 201 -22.04 20.51 35.68
N ALA A 202 -21.82 21.48 36.57
CA ALA A 202 -22.40 21.70 37.91
C ALA A 202 -21.37 22.60 38.64
N ALA A 203 -21.67 23.71 39.30
CA ALA A 203 -22.91 24.27 39.83
C ALA A 203 -22.66 25.75 40.16
N GLY A 204 -23.74 26.54 40.32
CA GLY A 204 -23.72 27.87 40.94
C GLY A 204 -24.58 28.89 40.24
#